data_AF-A0A2J4YTD0-F1
#
_entry.id   AF-A0A2J4YTD0-F1
#
_cell.length_a   1.000
_cell.length_b   1.000
_cell.length_c   1.000
_cell.angle_alpha   90.00
_cell.angle_beta   90.00
_cell.angle_gamma   90.00
#
_symmetry.space_group_name_H-M   'P 1'
#
loop_
_entity.id
_entity.type
_entity.pdbx_description
1 polymer ?
#
loop_
_entity_poly.entity_id
_entity_poly.type
_entity_poly.pdbx_seq_one_letter_code
_entity_poly.pdbx_strand_id
1 'polypeptide(L)' 'DSAAIPLRLENQYFTLDMTHPAARAMLLEGSCVFYVPGLLGDPELELFAVLRS' A
#
# COMPACT_ATOMS: atom_id res chain seq x y z
N ASP A 1 -14.99 0.66 12.99
CA ASP A 1 -14.64 -0.71 12.57
C ASP A 1 -13.17 -0.80 12.20
N SER A 2 -12.42 -1.63 12.91
CA SER A 2 -11.02 -1.94 12.57
C SER A 2 -11.02 -2.81 11.32
N ALA A 3 -10.54 -2.29 10.19
CA ALA A 3 -10.43 -3.11 8.99
C ALA A 3 -9.46 -4.26 9.23
N ALA A 4 -9.94 -5.48 9.00
CA ALA A 4 -9.13 -6.67 9.06
C ALA A 4 -8.52 -6.93 7.68
N ILE A 5 -7.20 -6.80 7.60
CA ILE A 5 -6.40 -7.26 6.45
C ILE A 5 -5.99 -8.72 6.69
N PRO A 6 -5.92 -9.59 5.65
CA PRO A 6 -5.47 -10.97 5.83
C PRO A 6 -4.08 -11.04 6.47
N LEU A 7 -3.97 -11.76 7.59
CA LEU A 7 -2.69 -11.97 8.26
C LEU A 7 -1.92 -13.10 7.58
N ARG A 8 -0.68 -12.80 7.19
CA ARG A 8 0.30 -13.74 6.66
C ARG A 8 1.57 -13.58 7.51
N LEU A 9 1.94 -14.62 8.24
CA LEU A 9 3.02 -14.60 9.25
C LEU A 9 4.38 -14.18 8.69
N GLU A 10 4.65 -14.48 7.43
CA GLU A 10 5.94 -14.24 6.78
C GLU A 10 6.00 -12.90 6.05
N ASN A 11 4.85 -12.22 5.90
CA ASN A 11 4.78 -10.97 5.15
C ASN A 11 5.20 -9.78 6.02
N GLN A 12 5.83 -8.82 5.36
CA GLN A 12 6.07 -7.50 5.92
C GLN A 12 4.95 -6.56 5.51
N TYR A 13 4.48 -5.75 6.46
CA TYR A 13 3.38 -4.82 6.26
C TYR A 13 3.87 -3.39 6.38
N PHE A 14 3.51 -2.57 5.40
CA PHE A 14 3.88 -1.15 5.33
C PHE A 14 2.63 -0.30 5.17
N THR A 15 2.65 0.92 5.69
CA THR A 15 1.57 1.90 5.51
C THR A 15 2.00 2.99 4.54
N LEU A 16 1.07 3.46 3.72
CA LEU A 16 1.24 4.68 2.94
C LEU A 16 0.74 5.86 3.77
N ASP A 17 1.59 6.87 3.95
CA ASP A 17 1.19 8.11 4.62
C ASP A 17 0.30 8.95 3.70
N MET A 18 -1.01 8.87 3.95
CA MET A 18 -2.01 9.58 3.18
C MET A 18 -2.13 11.07 3.54
N THR A 19 -1.33 11.57 4.50
CA THR A 19 -1.23 13.01 4.80
C THR A 19 -0.23 13.74 3.89
N HIS A 20 0.68 12.99 3.24
CA HIS A 20 1.67 13.54 2.35
C HIS A 20 1.04 14.11 1.05
N PRO A 21 1.52 15.25 0.50
CA PRO A 21 0.94 15.85 -0.71
C PRO A 21 0.84 14.93 -1.92
N ALA A 22 1.75 13.95 -2.05
CA ALA A 22 1.74 12.95 -3.12
C ALA A 22 0.46 12.08 -3.10
N ALA A 23 -0.13 11.84 -1.93
CA ALA A 23 -1.37 11.09 -1.80
C ALA A 23 -2.54 11.76 -2.55
N ARG A 24 -2.57 13.11 -2.58
CA ARG A 24 -3.59 13.85 -3.32
C ARG A 24 -3.46 13.64 -4.83
N ALA A 25 -2.24 13.66 -5.35
CA ALA A 25 -1.99 13.43 -6.78
C ALA A 25 -2.38 11.99 -7.18
N MET A 26 -2.00 11.00 -6.36
CA MET A 26 -2.36 9.59 -6.53
C MET A 26 -3.89 9.39 -6.56
N LEU A 27 -4.63 10.03 -5.64
CA LEU A 27 -6.09 9.93 -5.59
C LEU A 27 -6.77 10.62 -6.78
N LEU A 28 -6.25 11.78 -7.21
CA LEU A 28 -6.80 12.50 -8.37
C LEU A 28 -6.65 11.70 -9.66
N GLU A 29 -5.52 11.00 -9.84
CA GLU A 29 -5.34 10.10 -10.99
C GLU A 29 -6.00 8.73 -10.84
N GLY A 30 -6.55 8.42 -9.65
CA GLY A 30 -7.17 7.12 -9.40
C GLY A 30 -6.23 5.93 -9.59
N SER A 31 -4.91 6.13 -9.52
CA SER A 31 -3.91 5.09 -9.73
C SER A 31 -2.64 5.34 -8.94
N CYS A 32 -1.91 4.26 -8.64
CA CYS A 32 -0.59 4.29 -8.03
C CYS A 32 0.30 3.25 -8.69
N VAL A 33 1.59 3.56 -8.82
CA VAL A 33 2.59 2.67 -9.39
C VAL A 33 3.72 2.50 -8.39
N PHE A 34 4.09 1.24 -8.12
CA PHE A 34 5.22 0.89 -7.26
C PHE A 34 6.35 0.34 -8.12
N TYR A 35 7.53 0.93 -7.98
CA TYR A 35 8.75 0.37 -8.55
C TYR A 35 9.43 -0.52 -7.51
N VAL A 36 9.66 -1.78 -7.87
CA VAL A 36 10.40 -2.74 -7.05
C VAL A 36 11.77 -2.96 -7.69
N PRO A 37 12.87 -2.56 -7.03
CA PRO A 37 14.21 -2.88 -7.52
C PRO A 37 14.44 -4.39 -7.52
N GLY A 38 15.03 -4.93 -8.58
CA GLY A 38 15.34 -6.37 -8.68
C GLY A 38 16.33 -6.90 -7.63
N LEU A 39 17.01 -6.01 -6.88
CA LEU A 39 17.81 -6.38 -5.72
C LEU A 39 16.97 -7.01 -4.59
N LEU A 40 15.67 -6.70 -4.54
CA LEU A 40 14.72 -7.30 -3.58
C LEU A 40 14.28 -8.72 -3.99
N GLY A 41 14.84 -9.27 -5.07
CA GLY A 41 14.37 -10.53 -5.65
C GLY A 41 13.03 -10.30 -6.34
N ASP A 42 12.09 -11.21 -6.10
CA ASP A 42 10.78 -11.23 -6.76
C ASP A 42 9.66 -11.19 -5.69
N PRO A 43 9.49 -10.07 -4.98
CA PRO A 43 8.51 -9.98 -3.90
C PRO A 43 7.09 -9.90 -4.45
N GLU A 44 6.16 -10.56 -3.76
CA GLU A 44 4.72 -10.41 -4.02
C GLU A 44 4.19 -9.16 -3.28
N LEU A 45 3.54 -8.26 -4.02
CA LEU A 45 2.96 -7.03 -3.49
C LEU A 45 1.43 -7.10 -3.51
N GLU A 46 0.82 -6.86 -2.35
CA GLU A 46 -0.63 -6.68 -2.20
C GLU A 46 -0.89 -5.27 -1.65
N LEU A 47 -1.81 -4.51 -2.27
CA LEU A 47 -2.24 -3.20 -1.80
C LEU A 47 -3.65 -3.27 -1.20
N PHE A 48 -3.81 -2.77 0.02
CA PHE A 48 -5.09 -2.71 0.71
C PHE A 48 -5.47 -1.27 1.03
N ALA A 49 -6.75 -0.93 0.85
CA ALA A 49 -7.32 0.35 1.24
C ALA A 49 -8.31 0.15 2.39
N VAL A 50 -8.07 0.84 3.50
CA VAL A 50 -8.96 0.86 4.67
C VAL A 50 -9.69 2.20 4.70
N LEU A 51 -10.99 2.19 4.43
CA LEU A 51 -11.80 3.40 4.46
C LEU A 51 -12.03 3.83 5.92
N ARG A 52 -11.78 5.11 6.21
CA ARG A 52 -12.13 5.72 7.48
C ARG A 52 -13.63 6.04 7.47
N SER A 53 -14.31 5.79 8.59
CA SER A 53 -15.68 6.21 8.87
C SER A 53 -15.78 7.73 9.04
#